data_AF-A0A2P4QDZ0-F1
#
_entry.id   AF-A0A2P4QDZ0-F1
#
_cell.length_a   1.000
_cell.length_b   1.000
_cell.length_c   1.000
_cell.angle_alpha   90.00
_cell.angle_beta   90.00
_cell.angle_gamma   90.00
#
_symmetry.space_group_name_H-M   'P 1'
#
loop_
_entity.id
_entity.type
_entity.pdbx_description
1 polymer ?
#
loop_
_entity_poly.entity_id
_entity_poly.type
_entity_poly.pdbx_seq_one_letter_code
_entity_poly.pdbx_strand_id
1 'polypeptide(L)'
;MDTVSTLFQKVTTDEYKKSTELTGNLIKWDVRVEGGKINLAVSTVNKHNTEGESISTRTENYPYKAKYSFYKHGLIASSLFNNNDIVILTTFGILIYTFSENNESSENVSSENVESSENNKSIFLNYFYFMEFDPFDYIRENEIYMEIFQHYKRIFSKSTLPLPNYDSFRLDGWVSDVINIKSSLLKYGVELLTFAIKEHKLELIDEIYKKCMAYFKEDLMNNKSFLSIITSTMPLLDKYYPEYILRYSSETNMIIDSSSYSIEHQNKNLHLCSFF
;
A
#
# COMPACT_ATOMS: atom_id res chain seq x y z
N MET A 1 13.13 -10.48 -0.36
CA MET A 1 13.93 -9.26 -0.58
C MET A 1 14.88 -9.42 -1.74
N ASP A 2 15.56 -10.56 -1.80
CA ASP A 2 16.46 -10.93 -2.91
C ASP A 2 15.80 -10.75 -4.27
N THR A 3 14.50 -11.01 -4.40
CA THR A 3 13.73 -10.80 -5.63
C THR A 3 13.81 -9.37 -6.16
N VAL A 4 13.68 -8.34 -5.29
CA VAL A 4 13.71 -6.93 -5.73
C VAL A 4 15.13 -6.51 -6.10
N SER A 5 16.13 -6.88 -5.28
CA SER A 5 17.53 -6.63 -5.62
C SER A 5 17.92 -7.32 -6.95
N THR A 6 17.48 -8.57 -7.13
CA THR A 6 17.70 -9.35 -8.36
C THR A 6 16.99 -8.73 -9.55
N LEU A 7 15.79 -8.15 -9.35
CA LEU A 7 15.07 -7.41 -10.39
C LEU A 7 15.94 -6.28 -10.96
N PHE A 8 16.51 -5.43 -10.09
CA PHE A 8 17.44 -4.36 -10.49
C PHE A 8 18.76 -4.85 -11.10
N GLN A 9 19.18 -6.08 -10.82
CA GLN A 9 20.37 -6.67 -11.44
C GLN A 9 20.09 -7.19 -12.86
N LYS A 10 18.85 -7.61 -13.15
CA LYS A 10 18.43 -8.17 -14.44
C LYS A 10 18.01 -7.12 -15.46
N VAL A 11 17.82 -5.86 -15.07
CA VAL A 11 17.49 -4.78 -16.00
C VAL A 11 18.60 -4.63 -17.03
N THR A 12 18.26 -4.85 -18.29
CA THR A 12 19.09 -4.54 -19.46
C THR A 12 18.46 -3.34 -20.19
N THR A 13 19.29 -2.39 -20.63
CA THR A 13 18.85 -1.11 -21.22
C THR A 13 18.05 -1.26 -22.52
N ASP A 14 18.22 -2.36 -23.24
CA ASP A 14 17.58 -2.60 -24.55
C ASP A 14 16.10 -3.05 -24.51
N GLU A 15 15.54 -3.38 -23.33
CA GLU A 15 14.23 -4.05 -23.25
C GLU A 15 13.09 -3.16 -22.74
N TYR A 16 12.72 -2.13 -23.51
CA TYR A 16 11.44 -1.45 -23.27
C TYR A 16 10.28 -2.39 -23.67
N LYS A 17 9.59 -2.94 -22.67
CA LYS A 17 8.44 -3.83 -22.90
C LYS A 17 7.13 -3.06 -22.66
N LYS A 18 6.11 -3.40 -23.45
CA LYS A 18 4.74 -2.95 -23.20
C LYS A 18 3.97 -3.89 -22.30
N SER A 19 4.36 -5.16 -22.28
CA SER A 19 3.69 -6.17 -21.49
C SER A 19 4.63 -7.30 -21.10
N THR A 20 4.21 -8.07 -20.11
CA THR A 20 4.88 -9.29 -19.66
C THR A 20 3.85 -10.24 -19.11
N GLU A 21 4.13 -11.52 -19.25
CA GLU A 21 3.37 -12.58 -18.62
C GLU A 21 4.27 -13.35 -17.66
N LEU A 22 3.78 -13.65 -16.46
CA LEU A 22 4.52 -14.39 -15.45
C LEU A 22 3.61 -15.44 -14.82
N THR A 23 4.03 -16.70 -14.86
CA THR A 23 3.27 -17.82 -14.29
C THR A 23 3.99 -18.39 -13.08
N GLY A 24 3.26 -18.54 -11.97
CA GLY A 24 3.74 -19.16 -10.74
C GLY A 24 2.59 -19.86 -10.00
N ASN A 25 2.81 -21.08 -9.52
CA ASN A 25 1.86 -21.85 -8.70
C ASN A 25 0.40 -21.80 -9.22
N LEU A 26 0.19 -22.13 -10.49
CA LEU A 26 -1.12 -22.16 -11.17
C LEU A 26 -1.81 -20.79 -11.38
N ILE A 27 -1.11 -19.70 -11.08
CA ILE A 27 -1.57 -18.34 -11.33
C ILE A 27 -0.70 -17.73 -12.44
N LYS A 28 -1.34 -17.08 -13.40
CA LYS A 28 -0.67 -16.28 -14.44
C LYS A 28 -1.04 -14.82 -14.24
N TRP A 29 -0.01 -13.98 -14.17
CA TRP A 29 -0.12 -12.52 -14.24
C TRP A 29 0.12 -12.07 -15.68
N ASP A 30 -0.81 -11.32 -16.24
CA ASP A 30 -0.60 -10.50 -17.44
C ASP A 30 -0.54 -9.04 -17.00
N VAL A 31 0.56 -8.37 -17.34
CA VAL A 31 0.79 -6.96 -17.06
C VAL A 31 0.97 -6.24 -18.38
N ARG A 32 0.21 -5.17 -18.58
CA ARG A 32 0.35 -4.26 -19.73
C ARG A 32 0.50 -2.82 -19.27
N VAL A 33 1.60 -2.19 -19.65
CA VAL A 33 1.89 -0.77 -19.40
C VAL A 33 1.79 -0.02 -20.73
N GLU A 34 0.69 0.71 -20.93
CA GLU A 34 0.45 1.49 -22.14
C GLU A 34 -0.46 2.69 -21.87
N GLY A 35 -0.23 3.79 -22.60
CA GLY A 35 -1.14 4.95 -22.57
C GLY A 35 -1.25 5.62 -21.20
N GLY A 36 -0.19 5.55 -20.38
CA GLY A 36 -0.22 6.06 -19.01
C GLY A 36 -1.07 5.22 -18.06
N LYS A 37 -1.27 3.94 -18.37
CA LYS A 37 -2.00 3.01 -17.51
C LYS A 37 -1.18 1.74 -17.29
N ILE A 38 -1.37 1.12 -16.13
CA ILE A 38 -0.94 -0.24 -15.86
C ILE A 38 -2.21 -1.08 -15.76
N ASN A 39 -2.40 -2.01 -16.69
CA ASN A 39 -3.45 -3.00 -16.63
C ASN A 39 -2.82 -4.31 -16.12
N LEU A 40 -3.40 -4.87 -15.07
CA LEU A 40 -3.06 -6.19 -14.54
C LEU A 40 -4.27 -7.10 -14.72
N ALA A 41 -4.01 -8.34 -15.15
CA ALA A 41 -4.97 -9.41 -15.14
C ALA A 41 -4.35 -10.65 -14.50
N VAL A 42 -5.17 -11.39 -13.76
CA VAL A 42 -4.78 -12.66 -13.13
C VAL A 42 -5.68 -13.75 -13.67
N SER A 43 -5.10 -14.82 -14.20
CA SER A 43 -5.81 -16.00 -14.71
C SER A 43 -5.33 -17.29 -14.03
N THR A 44 -6.20 -18.30 -13.98
CA THR A 44 -5.79 -19.65 -13.54
C THR A 44 -5.06 -20.36 -14.68
N VAL A 45 -4.12 -21.24 -14.33
CA VAL A 45 -3.43 -22.10 -15.30
C VAL A 45 -3.77 -23.55 -15.00
N ASN A 46 -4.38 -24.24 -15.97
CA ASN A 46 -4.70 -25.65 -15.84
C ASN A 46 -3.43 -26.52 -15.96
N LYS A 47 -3.48 -27.78 -15.48
CA LYS A 47 -2.35 -28.74 -15.54
C LYS A 47 -1.77 -28.97 -16.95
N HIS A 48 -2.51 -28.60 -17.99
CA HIS A 48 -2.08 -28.68 -19.39
C HIS A 48 -1.50 -27.36 -19.94
N ASN A 49 -1.20 -26.38 -19.08
CA ASN A 49 -0.75 -25.04 -19.45
C ASN A 49 -1.69 -24.29 -20.41
N THR A 50 -2.96 -24.70 -20.48
CA THR A 50 -4.00 -23.95 -21.17
C THR A 50 -4.45 -22.80 -20.28
N GLU A 51 -4.53 -21.61 -20.87
CA GLU A 51 -5.01 -20.40 -20.21
C GLU A 51 -6.43 -20.63 -19.69
N GLY A 52 -6.60 -20.51 -18.38
CA GLY A 52 -7.87 -20.66 -17.69
C GLY A 52 -8.68 -19.37 -17.71
N GLU A 53 -9.75 -19.35 -16.91
CA GLU A 53 -10.63 -18.20 -16.79
C GLU A 53 -9.92 -17.02 -16.12
N SER A 54 -10.17 -15.80 -16.63
CA SER A 54 -9.70 -14.56 -16.01
C SER A 54 -10.38 -14.38 -14.66
N ILE A 55 -9.57 -14.28 -13.61
CA ILE A 55 -10.02 -14.28 -12.22
C ILE A 55 -10.24 -12.87 -11.70
N SER A 56 -9.33 -11.95 -12.04
CA SER A 56 -9.37 -10.59 -11.54
C SER A 56 -8.60 -9.65 -12.45
N THR A 57 -9.02 -8.39 -12.52
CA THR A 57 -8.33 -7.35 -13.28
C THR A 57 -8.21 -6.08 -12.45
N ARG A 58 -7.15 -5.31 -12.69
CA ARG A 58 -6.91 -4.02 -12.05
C ARG A 58 -6.29 -3.06 -13.04
N THR A 59 -6.74 -1.80 -13.01
CA THR A 59 -6.17 -0.73 -13.82
C THR A 59 -5.71 0.40 -12.94
N GLU A 60 -4.44 0.77 -13.05
CA GLU A 60 -3.89 1.98 -12.45
C GLU A 60 -3.70 3.05 -13.50
N ASN A 61 -4.07 4.29 -13.17
CA ASN A 61 -3.78 5.44 -14.01
C ASN A 61 -2.52 6.13 -13.47
N TYR A 62 -1.62 6.48 -14.39
CA TYR A 62 -0.43 7.25 -14.06
C TYR A 62 -0.86 8.62 -13.50
N PRO A 63 -0.48 8.96 -12.25
CA PRO A 63 -1.06 10.12 -11.58
C PRO A 63 -0.37 11.44 -11.94
N TYR A 64 0.77 11.40 -12.63
CA TYR A 64 1.53 12.59 -12.98
C TYR A 64 1.20 13.03 -14.41
N LYS A 65 1.15 14.34 -14.62
CA LYS A 65 1.05 14.87 -15.98
C LYS A 65 2.35 14.55 -16.70
N ALA A 66 2.28 13.77 -17.77
CA ALA A 66 3.44 13.55 -18.62
C ALA A 66 3.94 14.92 -19.11
N LYS A 67 5.22 15.21 -18.86
CA LYS A 67 5.86 16.47 -19.28
C LYS A 67 5.70 16.72 -20.78
N TYR A 68 5.52 15.65 -21.56
CA TYR A 68 5.06 15.76 -22.93
C TYR A 68 4.09 14.64 -23.31
N SER A 69 3.21 14.94 -24.27
CA SER A 69 2.05 14.13 -24.67
C SER A 69 2.36 12.80 -25.36
N PHE A 70 3.60 12.58 -25.80
CA PHE A 70 4.02 11.37 -26.52
C PHE A 70 4.79 10.36 -25.67
N TYR A 71 5.07 10.69 -24.40
CA TYR A 71 5.87 9.84 -23.54
C TYR A 71 5.01 8.71 -22.98
N LYS A 72 5.35 7.50 -23.42
CA LYS A 72 4.73 6.27 -22.95
C LYS A 72 5.47 5.87 -21.68
N HIS A 73 4.70 5.60 -20.62
CA HIS A 73 5.22 4.85 -19.48
C HIS A 73 5.47 3.42 -19.91
N GLY A 74 6.55 2.84 -19.41
CA GLY A 74 7.06 1.55 -19.85
C GLY A 74 7.26 0.58 -18.73
N LEU A 75 7.16 -0.71 -19.08
CA LEU A 75 7.64 -1.78 -18.24
C LEU A 75 9.15 -1.93 -18.46
N ILE A 76 9.92 -1.81 -17.38
CA ILE A 76 11.37 -2.02 -17.38
C ILE A 76 11.67 -3.49 -17.04
N ALA A 77 11.08 -4.00 -15.95
CA ALA A 77 11.27 -5.38 -15.53
C ALA A 77 10.11 -5.86 -14.65
N SER A 78 9.95 -7.18 -14.56
CA SER A 78 8.98 -7.82 -13.67
C SER A 78 9.55 -9.12 -13.09
N SER A 79 9.06 -9.52 -11.92
CA SER A 79 9.37 -10.82 -11.32
C SER A 79 8.27 -11.25 -10.37
N LEU A 80 8.15 -12.56 -10.14
CA LEU A 80 7.31 -13.10 -9.06
C LEU A 80 8.12 -13.28 -7.77
N PHE A 81 7.44 -13.09 -6.65
CA PHE A 81 7.87 -13.58 -5.35
C PHE A 81 7.42 -15.04 -5.14
N ASN A 82 7.97 -15.69 -4.12
CA ASN A 82 7.63 -17.09 -3.81
C ASN A 82 6.15 -17.28 -3.41
N ASN A 83 5.48 -16.23 -2.94
CA ASN A 83 4.06 -16.21 -2.59
C ASN A 83 3.15 -15.81 -3.77
N ASN A 84 3.67 -15.78 -5.01
CA ASN A 84 2.98 -15.37 -6.24
C ASN A 84 2.61 -13.89 -6.35
N ASP A 85 3.05 -13.06 -5.40
CA ASP A 85 3.01 -11.60 -5.58
C ASP A 85 3.89 -11.21 -6.78
N ILE A 86 3.49 -10.17 -7.49
CA ILE A 86 4.25 -9.65 -8.62
C ILE A 86 4.91 -8.33 -8.23
N VAL A 87 6.20 -8.21 -8.52
CA VAL A 87 6.92 -6.92 -8.52
C VAL A 87 7.10 -6.46 -9.95
N ILE A 88 6.81 -5.18 -10.18
CA ILE A 88 6.89 -4.52 -11.48
C ILE A 88 7.71 -3.26 -11.31
N LEU A 89 8.79 -3.13 -12.09
CA LEU A 89 9.55 -1.89 -12.23
C LEU A 89 9.12 -1.22 -13.52
N THR A 90 8.61 0.00 -13.41
CA THR A 90 8.20 0.84 -14.54
C THR A 90 9.08 2.09 -14.61
N THR A 91 8.88 2.88 -15.67
CA THR A 91 9.53 4.20 -15.81
C THR A 91 9.07 5.24 -14.79
N PHE A 92 8.23 4.92 -13.82
CA PHE A 92 7.86 5.88 -12.78
C PHE A 92 7.88 5.31 -11.37
N GLY A 93 8.31 4.06 -11.21
CA GLY A 93 8.46 3.48 -9.89
C GLY A 93 8.42 1.98 -9.88
N ILE A 94 8.55 1.46 -8.67
CA ILE A 94 8.43 0.04 -8.38
C ILE A 94 7.12 -0.21 -7.64
N LEU A 95 6.36 -1.19 -8.13
CA LEU A 95 5.04 -1.56 -7.64
C LEU A 95 5.05 -3.03 -7.25
N ILE A 96 4.45 -3.37 -6.11
CA ILE A 96 4.26 -4.76 -5.67
C ILE A 96 2.77 -5.01 -5.51
N TYR A 97 2.25 -5.94 -6.29
CA TYR A 97 0.86 -6.34 -6.25
C TYR A 97 0.70 -7.72 -5.64
N THR A 98 -0.39 -7.89 -4.91
CA THR A 98 -0.83 -9.16 -4.35
C THR A 98 -2.19 -9.50 -4.90
N PHE A 99 -2.37 -10.76 -5.26
CA PHE A 99 -3.67 -11.31 -5.58
C PHE A 99 -4.21 -12.04 -4.36
N SER A 100 -5.38 -11.65 -3.88
CA SER A 100 -6.09 -12.36 -2.81
C SER A 100 -7.30 -13.07 -3.38
N GLU A 101 -7.44 -14.34 -3.02
CA GLU A 101 -8.67 -15.10 -3.15
C GLU A 101 -9.28 -15.18 -1.75
N ASN A 102 -10.12 -14.21 -1.38
CA ASN A 102 -10.82 -14.28 -0.10
C ASN A 102 -11.87 -15.38 -0.19
N ASN A 103 -11.47 -16.62 0.09
CA ASN A 103 -12.40 -17.69 0.40
C ASN A 103 -12.92 -17.39 1.81
N GLU A 104 -14.11 -16.77 1.93
CA GLU A 104 -14.79 -16.74 3.22
C GLU A 104 -15.06 -18.18 3.67
N SER A 105 -14.21 -18.69 4.54
CA SER A 105 -14.50 -19.80 5.42
C SER A 105 -13.74 -19.57 6.73
N SER A 106 -14.50 -19.46 7.83
CA SER A 106 -14.14 -19.11 9.23
C SER A 106 -13.96 -17.59 9.46
N GLU A 107 -14.69 -16.88 10.34
CA GLU A 107 -15.48 -17.24 11.52
C GLU A 107 -16.68 -16.28 11.71
N ASN A 108 -17.85 -16.86 12.02
CA ASN A 108 -19.00 -16.27 12.73
C ASN A 108 -19.27 -14.75 12.61
N VAL A 109 -20.04 -14.34 11.61
CA VAL A 109 -20.94 -13.18 11.74
C VAL A 109 -22.36 -13.64 11.44
N SER A 110 -23.17 -13.69 12.49
CA SER A 110 -24.60 -13.97 12.40
C SER A 110 -25.34 -12.76 11.84
N SER A 111 -25.99 -13.02 10.71
CA SER A 111 -27.36 -12.59 10.36
C SER A 111 -27.57 -11.25 9.66
N GLU A 112 -28.19 -11.43 8.48
CA GLU A 112 -29.20 -10.58 7.83
C GLU A 112 -28.70 -9.34 7.08
N ASN A 113 -28.17 -9.58 5.88
CA ASN A 113 -28.66 -9.07 4.59
C ASN A 113 -27.59 -9.36 3.51
N VAL A 114 -27.60 -10.56 2.93
CA VAL A 114 -26.64 -10.95 1.88
C VAL A 114 -27.38 -10.98 0.54
N GLU A 115 -27.37 -9.84 -0.16
CA GLU A 115 -27.46 -9.83 -1.61
C GLU A 115 -26.05 -9.58 -2.16
N SER A 116 -25.64 -10.44 -3.10
CA SER A 116 -24.35 -10.51 -3.81
C SER A 116 -23.15 -11.07 -3.04
N SER A 117 -23.05 -12.40 -2.98
CA SER A 117 -21.77 -13.09 -2.86
C SER A 117 -21.01 -12.93 -4.19
N GLU A 118 -20.46 -11.75 -4.46
CA GLU A 118 -19.43 -11.60 -5.49
C GLU A 118 -18.17 -12.31 -5.00
N ASN A 119 -17.58 -13.15 -5.86
CA ASN A 119 -16.30 -13.79 -5.58
C ASN A 119 -15.26 -12.72 -5.24
N ASN A 120 -14.83 -12.63 -3.97
CA ASN A 120 -13.93 -11.62 -3.41
C ASN A 120 -12.46 -11.80 -3.88
N LYS A 121 -12.26 -11.94 -5.19
CA LYS A 121 -10.97 -12.13 -5.85
C LYS A 121 -10.48 -10.79 -6.37
N SER A 122 -9.47 -10.25 -5.71
CA SER A 122 -9.00 -8.89 -5.99
C SER A 122 -7.49 -8.79 -6.01
N ILE A 123 -7.03 -7.82 -6.80
CA ILE A 123 -5.63 -7.43 -6.88
C ILE A 123 -5.46 -6.17 -6.02
N PHE A 124 -4.51 -6.19 -5.11
CA PHE A 124 -4.17 -5.07 -4.24
C PHE A 124 -2.75 -4.59 -4.50
N LEU A 125 -2.53 -3.28 -4.48
CA LEU A 125 -1.21 -2.68 -4.54
C LEU A 125 -0.66 -2.54 -3.12
N ASN A 126 0.23 -3.46 -2.74
CA ASN A 126 0.79 -3.55 -1.39
C ASN A 126 1.94 -2.57 -1.13
N TYR A 127 2.61 -2.12 -2.19
CA TYR A 127 3.73 -1.21 -2.09
C TYR A 127 3.92 -0.44 -3.39
N PHE A 128 4.13 0.87 -3.28
CA PHE A 128 4.55 1.72 -4.37
C PHE A 128 5.63 2.70 -3.92
N TYR A 129 6.73 2.73 -4.67
CA TYR A 129 7.76 3.74 -4.52
C TYR A 129 7.96 4.47 -5.84
N PHE A 130 7.59 5.75 -5.87
CA PHE A 130 7.77 6.60 -7.03
C PHE A 130 9.26 6.80 -7.33
N MET A 131 9.61 6.71 -8.60
CA MET A 131 10.96 6.96 -9.11
C MET A 131 10.85 7.96 -10.24
N GLU A 132 11.73 8.95 -10.24
CA GLU A 132 11.80 9.94 -11.30
C GLU A 132 12.69 9.41 -12.44
N PHE A 133 12.20 8.43 -13.21
CA PHE A 133 12.84 8.07 -14.48
C PHE A 133 12.18 8.85 -15.61
N ASP A 134 12.93 9.72 -16.30
CA ASP A 134 12.46 10.25 -17.57
C ASP A 134 12.51 9.11 -18.62
N PRO A 135 11.38 8.77 -19.27
CA PRO A 135 11.38 7.75 -20.32
C PRO A 135 12.35 8.08 -21.47
N PHE A 136 12.68 9.36 -21.68
CA PHE A 136 13.67 9.80 -22.66
C PHE A 136 15.10 9.41 -22.27
N ASP A 137 15.44 9.62 -21.00
CA ASP A 137 16.78 9.33 -20.49
C ASP A 137 17.03 7.83 -20.46
N TYR A 138 15.98 7.02 -20.24
CA TYR A 138 16.01 5.57 -20.41
C TYR A 138 16.40 5.16 -21.84
N ILE A 139 15.65 5.66 -22.85
CA ILE A 139 15.83 5.25 -24.26
C ILE A 139 17.21 5.63 -24.80
N ARG A 140 17.79 6.74 -24.32
CA ARG A 140 19.08 7.24 -24.83
C ARG A 140 20.29 6.76 -24.04
N GLU A 141 20.09 5.89 -23.04
CA GLU A 141 21.14 5.49 -22.10
C GLU A 141 21.93 6.69 -21.58
N ASN A 142 21.21 7.73 -21.17
CA ASN A 142 21.83 8.98 -20.70
C ASN A 142 22.62 8.71 -19.41
N GLU A 143 23.79 9.35 -19.24
CA GLU A 143 24.59 9.28 -18.01
C GLU A 143 23.73 9.58 -16.78
N ILE A 144 22.82 10.55 -16.89
CA ILE A 144 21.85 10.92 -15.85
C ILE A 144 20.94 9.75 -15.48
N TYR A 145 20.39 9.02 -16.46
CA TYR A 145 19.56 7.84 -16.20
C TYR A 145 20.35 6.78 -15.43
N MET A 146 21.58 6.51 -15.86
CA MET A 146 22.42 5.51 -15.21
C MET A 146 22.75 5.90 -13.77
N GLU A 147 23.00 7.19 -13.49
CA GLU A 147 23.20 7.68 -12.12
C GLU A 147 21.95 7.49 -11.24
N ILE A 148 20.77 7.89 -11.73
CA ILE A 148 19.49 7.74 -11.03
C ILE A 148 19.18 6.25 -10.81
N PHE A 149 19.37 5.41 -11.83
CA PHE A 149 19.17 3.97 -11.74
C PHE A 149 20.10 3.32 -10.72
N GLN A 150 21.39 3.67 -10.72
CA GLN A 150 22.35 3.19 -9.72
C GLN A 150 21.99 3.66 -8.30
N HIS A 151 21.48 4.87 -8.16
CA HIS A 151 20.98 5.37 -6.88
C HIS A 151 19.84 4.50 -6.34
N TYR A 152 18.81 4.23 -7.15
CA TYR A 152 17.70 3.36 -6.72
C TYR A 152 18.16 1.92 -6.52
N LYS A 153 19.04 1.38 -7.37
CA LYS A 153 19.63 0.06 -7.17
C LYS A 153 20.29 -0.08 -5.80
N ARG A 154 21.02 0.95 -5.33
CA ARG A 154 21.62 0.97 -3.98
C ARG A 154 20.59 1.07 -2.85
N ILE A 155 19.49 1.79 -3.07
CA ILE A 155 18.40 1.87 -2.08
C ILE A 155 17.72 0.49 -1.93
N PHE A 156 17.41 -0.15 -3.05
CA PHE A 156 16.68 -1.42 -3.10
C PHE A 156 17.56 -2.66 -2.91
N SER A 157 18.89 -2.50 -2.82
CA SER A 157 19.81 -3.55 -2.40
C SER A 157 19.92 -3.71 -0.88
N LYS A 158 19.25 -2.86 -0.10
CA LYS A 158 19.23 -2.96 1.38
C LYS A 158 18.42 -4.19 1.84
N SER A 159 18.38 -4.45 3.14
CA SER A 159 17.63 -5.55 3.76
C SER A 159 16.18 -5.22 4.13
N THR A 160 15.71 -3.99 3.87
CA THR A 160 14.30 -3.61 3.95
C THR A 160 13.90 -2.71 2.78
N LEU A 161 12.67 -2.82 2.28
CA LEU A 161 12.15 -1.87 1.29
C LEU A 161 12.14 -0.46 1.91
N PRO A 162 12.52 0.60 1.16
CA PRO A 162 12.42 1.96 1.67
C PRO A 162 10.96 2.31 1.91
N LEU A 163 10.71 3.21 2.86
CA LEU A 163 9.38 3.79 3.00
C LEU A 163 8.98 4.52 1.71
N PRO A 164 7.70 4.45 1.31
CA PRO A 164 7.20 5.22 0.18
C PRO A 164 7.52 6.71 0.34
N ASN A 165 7.90 7.35 -0.76
CA ASN A 165 8.17 8.78 -0.74
C ASN A 165 6.87 9.58 -0.94
N TYR A 166 6.99 10.90 -0.80
CA TYR A 166 5.85 11.83 -0.87
C TYR A 166 5.04 11.67 -2.16
N ASP A 167 5.72 11.55 -3.30
CA ASP A 167 5.08 11.45 -4.60
C ASP A 167 4.33 10.11 -4.76
N SER A 168 4.78 9.02 -4.13
CA SER A 168 4.06 7.74 -4.17
C SER A 168 2.56 7.87 -3.86
N PHE A 169 2.18 8.71 -2.89
CA PHE A 169 0.78 8.89 -2.46
C PHE A 169 -0.09 9.71 -3.44
N ARG A 170 0.46 10.11 -4.58
CA ARG A 170 -0.32 10.72 -5.69
C ARG A 170 -1.09 9.67 -6.49
N LEU A 171 -0.77 8.39 -6.36
CA LEU A 171 -1.50 7.31 -7.01
C LEU A 171 -2.77 6.96 -6.21
N ASP A 172 -3.92 7.49 -6.62
CA ASP A 172 -5.19 7.35 -5.89
C ASP A 172 -5.59 5.88 -5.65
N GLY A 173 -5.36 4.99 -6.63
CA GLY A 173 -5.63 3.57 -6.49
C GLY A 173 -4.84 2.92 -5.35
N TRP A 174 -3.61 3.38 -5.12
CA TRP A 174 -2.79 2.91 -4.00
C TRP A 174 -3.25 3.49 -2.66
N VAL A 175 -3.62 4.77 -2.62
CA VAL A 175 -4.14 5.41 -1.40
C VAL A 175 -5.36 4.65 -0.87
N SER A 176 -6.26 4.26 -1.76
CA SER A 176 -7.45 3.47 -1.40
C SER A 176 -7.09 2.12 -0.76
N ASP A 177 -6.14 1.38 -1.33
CA ASP A 177 -5.69 0.11 -0.75
C ASP A 177 -5.02 0.32 0.61
N VAL A 178 -4.19 1.35 0.75
CA VAL A 178 -3.50 1.65 2.01
C VAL A 178 -4.50 1.89 3.14
N ILE A 179 -5.56 2.66 2.88
CA ILE A 179 -6.57 3.00 3.88
C ILE A 179 -7.43 1.80 4.27
N ASN A 180 -7.79 0.96 3.29
CA ASN A 180 -8.75 -0.13 3.50
C ASN A 180 -8.12 -1.42 4.01
N ILE A 181 -6.79 -1.57 3.92
CA ILE A 181 -6.05 -2.72 4.41
C ILE A 181 -5.36 -2.37 5.74
N LYS A 182 -5.79 -2.97 6.85
CA LYS A 182 -5.27 -2.69 8.21
C LYS A 182 -3.74 -2.69 8.30
N SER A 183 -3.09 -3.72 7.75
CA SER A 183 -1.63 -3.84 7.77
C SER A 183 -0.93 -2.76 6.96
N SER A 184 -1.53 -2.33 5.84
CA SER A 184 -1.01 -1.26 5.00
C SER A 184 -1.16 0.10 5.69
N LEU A 185 -2.31 0.37 6.30
CA LEU A 185 -2.54 1.60 7.06
C LEU A 185 -1.59 1.72 8.24
N LEU A 186 -1.35 0.63 8.99
CA LEU A 186 -0.35 0.63 10.07
C LEU A 186 1.06 0.91 9.58
N LYS A 187 1.41 0.43 8.38
CA LYS A 187 2.75 0.53 7.84
C LYS A 187 3.06 1.87 7.19
N TYR A 188 2.07 2.49 6.54
CA TYR A 188 2.27 3.71 5.73
C TYR A 188 1.37 4.88 6.14
N GLY A 189 0.54 4.72 7.18
CA GLY A 189 -0.47 5.70 7.56
C GLY A 189 0.10 7.03 8.02
N VAL A 190 1.27 7.03 8.66
CA VAL A 190 1.94 8.26 9.09
C VAL A 190 2.38 9.09 7.88
N GLU A 191 3.02 8.46 6.90
CA GLU A 191 3.45 9.09 5.67
C GLU A 191 2.26 9.56 4.82
N LEU A 192 1.21 8.73 4.72
CA LEU A 192 -0.01 9.06 3.99
C LEU A 192 -0.75 10.26 4.62
N LEU A 193 -0.90 10.28 5.95
CA LEU A 193 -1.55 11.40 6.66
C LEU A 193 -0.71 12.67 6.55
N THR A 194 0.61 12.56 6.66
CA THR A 194 1.53 13.67 6.42
C THR A 194 1.39 14.24 5.01
N PHE A 195 1.27 13.39 4.00
CA PHE A 195 1.01 13.79 2.62
C PHE A 195 -0.33 14.52 2.49
N ALA A 196 -1.41 13.95 3.05
CA ALA A 196 -2.75 14.52 2.98
C ALA A 196 -2.82 15.93 3.61
N ILE A 197 -2.17 16.14 4.76
CA ILE A 197 -2.09 17.44 5.43
C ILE A 197 -1.33 18.45 4.56
N LYS A 198 -0.19 18.06 3.97
CA LYS A 198 0.64 18.95 3.16
C LYS A 198 -0.01 19.33 1.82
N GLU A 199 -0.73 18.42 1.19
CA GLU A 199 -1.50 18.66 -0.04
C GLU A 199 -2.89 19.28 0.25
N HIS A 200 -3.20 19.58 1.51
CA HIS A 200 -4.49 20.14 1.95
C HIS A 200 -5.72 19.32 1.51
N LYS A 201 -5.59 17.99 1.46
CA LYS A 201 -6.65 17.06 1.06
C LYS A 201 -7.57 16.73 2.26
N LEU A 202 -8.46 17.65 2.62
CA LEU A 202 -9.31 17.54 3.83
C LEU A 202 -10.12 16.24 3.89
N GLU A 203 -10.72 15.82 2.77
CA GLU A 203 -11.50 14.58 2.69
C GLU A 203 -10.64 13.34 3.02
N LEU A 204 -9.40 13.31 2.51
CA LEU A 204 -8.45 12.23 2.77
C LEU A 204 -7.99 12.23 4.24
N ILE A 205 -7.77 13.41 4.83
CA ILE A 205 -7.44 13.54 6.26
C ILE A 205 -8.58 12.95 7.11
N ASP A 206 -9.82 13.33 6.83
CA ASP A 206 -10.99 12.83 7.56
C ASP A 206 -11.18 11.32 7.39
N GLU A 207 -11.00 10.79 6.17
CA GLU A 207 -11.08 9.36 5.90
C GLU A 207 -10.04 8.56 6.70
N ILE A 208 -8.77 8.97 6.67
CA ILE A 208 -7.69 8.34 7.43
C ILE A 208 -7.99 8.38 8.92
N TYR A 209 -8.39 9.55 9.44
CA TYR A 209 -8.75 9.71 10.85
C TYR A 209 -9.87 8.74 11.25
N LYS A 210 -10.98 8.73 10.49
CA LYS A 210 -12.13 7.84 10.74
C LYS A 210 -11.73 6.38 10.72
N LYS A 211 -10.90 5.95 9.76
CA LYS A 211 -10.42 4.56 9.67
C LYS A 211 -9.51 4.19 10.84
N CYS A 212 -8.60 5.07 11.26
CA CYS A 212 -7.78 4.85 12.45
C CYS A 212 -8.65 4.68 13.70
N MET A 213 -9.66 5.54 13.88
CA MET A 213 -10.58 5.46 15.02
C MET A 213 -11.46 4.22 14.97
N ALA A 214 -11.95 3.82 13.78
CA ALA A 214 -12.73 2.61 13.61
C ALA A 214 -11.91 1.37 13.96
N TYR A 215 -10.72 1.20 13.39
CA TYR A 215 -9.85 0.06 13.69
C TYR A 215 -9.39 0.04 15.14
N PHE A 216 -9.14 1.20 15.77
CA PHE A 216 -8.87 1.24 17.20
C PHE A 216 -10.06 0.73 18.03
N LYS A 217 -11.29 1.17 17.72
CA LYS A 217 -12.50 0.78 18.44
C LYS A 217 -12.86 -0.70 18.28
N GLU A 218 -12.41 -1.36 17.21
CA GLU A 218 -12.60 -2.81 17.02
C GLU A 218 -11.87 -3.65 18.07
N ASP A 219 -10.68 -3.22 18.52
CA ASP A 219 -9.91 -3.90 19.57
C ASP A 219 -9.02 -2.88 20.32
N LEU A 220 -9.55 -2.38 21.43
CA LEU A 220 -8.92 -1.31 22.21
C LEU A 220 -7.52 -1.67 22.73
N MET A 221 -7.25 -2.95 23.00
CA MET A 221 -5.97 -3.40 23.54
C MET A 221 -4.92 -3.58 22.45
N ASN A 222 -5.30 -4.23 21.35
CA ASN A 222 -4.35 -4.62 20.30
C ASN A 222 -4.17 -3.54 19.22
N ASN A 223 -5.18 -2.69 18.99
CA ASN A 223 -5.19 -1.74 17.87
C ASN A 223 -4.77 -0.31 18.26
N LYS A 224 -4.13 -0.12 19.43
CA LYS A 224 -3.59 1.20 19.85
C LYS A 224 -2.61 1.82 18.85
N SER A 225 -1.96 1.00 18.02
CA SER A 225 -1.03 1.46 16.99
C SER A 225 -1.70 2.34 15.93
N PHE A 226 -3.01 2.23 15.71
CA PHE A 226 -3.72 3.15 14.80
C PHE A 226 -3.79 4.57 15.36
N LEU A 227 -3.86 4.74 16.69
CA LEU A 227 -3.75 6.06 17.31
C LEU A 227 -2.35 6.65 17.17
N SER A 228 -1.31 5.80 17.04
CA SER A 228 0.05 6.28 16.78
C SER A 228 0.18 7.00 15.44
N ILE A 229 -0.68 6.68 14.46
CA ILE A 229 -0.70 7.37 13.17
C ILE A 229 -1.08 8.85 13.36
N ILE A 230 -2.18 9.09 14.10
CA ILE A 230 -2.67 10.44 14.37
C ILE A 230 -1.67 11.18 15.26
N THR A 231 -1.26 10.58 16.38
CA THR A 231 -0.35 11.23 17.35
C THR A 231 1.02 11.58 16.75
N SER A 232 1.57 10.75 15.86
CA SER A 232 2.84 11.05 15.17
C SER A 232 2.74 12.27 14.24
N THR A 233 1.54 12.58 13.74
CA THR A 233 1.29 13.74 12.87
C THR A 233 0.67 14.94 13.59
N MET A 234 0.47 14.85 14.91
CA MET A 234 -0.16 15.90 15.72
C MET A 234 0.47 17.29 15.53
N PRO A 235 1.81 17.48 15.48
CA PRO A 235 2.37 18.81 15.28
C PRO A 235 1.95 19.46 13.96
N LEU A 236 1.73 18.66 12.91
CA LEU A 236 1.23 19.15 11.63
C LEU A 236 -0.28 19.42 11.67
N LEU A 237 -1.05 18.52 12.30
CA LEU A 237 -2.48 18.72 12.51
C LEU A 237 -2.77 19.97 13.35
N ASP A 238 -2.08 20.17 14.47
CA ASP A 238 -2.26 21.36 15.32
C ASP A 238 -2.00 22.66 14.56
N LYS A 239 -0.98 22.65 13.68
CA LYS A 239 -0.61 23.81 12.87
C LYS A 239 -1.65 24.16 11.79
N TYR A 240 -2.22 23.16 11.12
CA TYR A 240 -3.04 23.38 9.91
C TYR A 240 -4.52 23.05 10.08
N TYR A 241 -4.86 22.15 11.01
CA TYR A 241 -6.18 21.55 11.24
C TYR A 241 -6.42 21.25 12.74
N PRO A 242 -6.34 22.24 13.65
CA PRO A 242 -6.41 22.05 15.10
C PRO A 242 -7.73 21.40 15.58
N GLU A 243 -8.79 21.47 14.78
CA GLU A 243 -10.06 20.79 15.03
C GLU A 243 -9.90 19.27 15.17
N TYR A 244 -8.93 18.65 14.48
CA TYR A 244 -8.64 17.23 14.62
C TYR A 244 -7.94 16.90 15.94
N ILE A 245 -7.21 17.84 16.54
CA ILE A 245 -6.61 17.67 17.88
C ILE A 245 -7.71 17.65 18.96
N LEU A 246 -8.66 18.58 18.85
CA LEU A 246 -9.82 18.65 19.74
C LEU A 246 -10.67 17.38 19.61
N ARG A 247 -10.95 16.97 18.36
CA ARG A 247 -11.71 15.76 18.07
C ARG A 247 -11.03 14.51 18.60
N TYR A 248 -9.72 14.36 18.38
CA TYR A 248 -8.94 13.25 18.91
C TYR A 248 -9.06 13.18 20.42
N SER A 249 -8.79 14.28 21.11
CA SER A 249 -8.84 14.36 22.58
C SER A 249 -10.22 13.98 23.12
N SER A 250 -11.29 14.49 22.48
CA SER A 250 -12.66 14.16 22.87
C SER A 250 -12.98 12.68 22.68
N GLU A 251 -12.68 12.12 21.51
CA GLU A 251 -13.01 10.73 21.20
C GLU A 251 -12.18 9.75 22.04
N THR A 252 -10.90 10.01 22.28
CA THR A 252 -10.06 9.11 23.09
C THR A 252 -10.39 9.17 24.58
N ASN A 253 -10.72 10.34 25.12
CA ASN A 253 -11.12 10.47 26.53
C ASN A 253 -12.44 9.70 26.79
N MET A 254 -13.41 9.82 25.89
CA MET A 254 -14.66 9.06 25.99
C MET A 254 -14.44 7.53 25.98
N ILE A 255 -13.42 7.05 25.28
CA ILE A 255 -13.09 5.62 25.21
C ILE A 255 -12.42 5.16 26.52
N ILE A 256 -11.49 5.93 27.06
CA ILE A 256 -10.78 5.61 28.32
C ILE A 256 -11.74 5.63 29.52
N ASP A 257 -12.70 6.57 29.54
CA ASP A 257 -13.70 6.67 30.61
C ASP A 257 -14.83 5.63 30.49
N SER A 258 -14.85 4.83 29.43
CA SER A 258 -15.85 3.78 29.24
C SER A 258 -15.58 2.57 30.14
N SER A 259 -16.64 1.95 30.69
CA SER A 259 -16.53 0.71 31.47
C SER A 259 -15.96 -0.47 30.70
N SER A 260 -15.89 -0.38 29.36
CA SER A 260 -15.25 -1.36 28.48
C SER A 260 -13.72 -1.26 28.46
N TYR A 261 -13.16 -0.12 28.88
CA TYR A 261 -11.73 0.04 29.10
C TYR A 261 -11.40 -0.20 30.58
N SER A 262 -11.85 -1.34 31.13
CA SER A 262 -11.39 -1.75 32.46
C SER A 262 -9.93 -2.20 32.32
N ILE A 263 -9.00 -1.38 32.80
CA ILE A 263 -7.63 -1.83 33.04
C ILE A 263 -7.74 -2.98 34.04
N GLU A 264 -7.57 -4.22 33.57
CA GLU A 264 -7.27 -5.33 34.46
C GLU A 264 -5.92 -5.03 35.10
N HIS A 265 -5.95 -4.29 36.20
CA HIS A 265 -4.83 -4.28 37.11
C HIS A 265 -4.63 -5.75 37.50
N GLN A 266 -3.56 -6.37 37.02
CA GLN A 266 -3.00 -7.55 37.67
C GLN A 266 -2.59 -7.10 39.06
N ASN A 267 -3.55 -7.13 39.98
CA ASN A 267 -3.43 -6.73 41.36
C ASN A 267 -2.56 -7.78 42.05
N LYS A 268 -1.24 -7.72 41.84
CA LYS A 268 -0.29 -8.29 42.77
C LYS A 268 -0.24 -7.34 43.96
N ASN A 269 -1.20 -7.52 44.87
CA ASN A 269 -1.19 -7.12 46.27
C ASN A 269 -0.17 -6.01 46.61
N LEU A 270 -0.48 -4.76 46.27
CA LEU A 270 0.14 -3.63 46.93
C LEU A 270 -0.74 -3.26 48.13
N HIS A 271 -0.46 -3.93 49.24
CA HIS A 271 -0.90 -3.48 50.56
C HIS A 271 -0.31 -2.09 50.79
N LEU A 272 -1.10 -1.05 50.51
CA LEU A 272 -0.82 0.28 51.02
C LEU A 272 -1.10 0.27 52.52
N CYS A 273 -0.05 0.04 53.31
CA CYS A 273 -0.08 0.34 54.74
C CYS A 273 -0.23 1.85 54.92
N SER A 274 -1.40 2.28 55.38
CA SER A 274 -1.55 3.60 56.00
C SER A 274 -0.87 3.57 57.37
N PHE A 275 0.21 4.32 57.52
CA PHE A 275 0.79 4.59 58.84
C PHE A 275 0.01 5.73 59.51
N PHE A 276 -0.50 5.43 60.70
CA PHE A 276 -0.85 6.42 61.73
C PHE A 276 0.43 7.06 62.29
#